data_AF-A0A5R8MSZ3-F1
#
_entry.id   AF-A0A5R8MSZ3-F1
#
_cell.length_a   1.000
_cell.length_b   1.000
_cell.length_c   1.000
_cell.angle_alpha   90.00
_cell.angle_beta   90.00
_cell.angle_gamma   90.00
#
_symmetry.space_group_name_H-M   'P 1'
#
loop_
_entity.id
_entity.type
_entity.pdbx_description
1 polymer ?
#
loop_
_entity_poly.entity_id
_entity_poly.type
_entity_poly.pdbx_seq_one_letter_code
_entity_poly.pdbx_strand_id
1 'polypeptide(L)'
;MSRDATALAEMFTADGVLETPLVSAGRSFPRRMEGHEEIRQAMAAYYERSANDDRTVNVDKTRYVLHTTTDSNVFIVEIDTAFESPAGASSMSLVQIFRLRDGKVALLRDYFAPEEVA
;
A
#
# COMPACT_ATOMS: atom_id res chain seq x y z
N MET A 1 -13.19 0.87 -3.87
CA MET A 1 -11.99 1.75 -3.86
C MET A 1 -11.56 1.99 -5.29
N SER A 2 -11.17 3.21 -5.65
CA SER A 2 -10.57 3.47 -6.96
C SER A 2 -9.14 2.94 -7.01
N ARG A 3 -8.77 2.29 -8.11
CA ARG A 3 -7.39 1.92 -8.43
C ARG A 3 -6.71 3.09 -9.16
N ASP A 4 -6.72 4.27 -8.54
CA ASP A 4 -6.20 5.51 -9.12
C ASP A 4 -4.77 5.77 -8.65
N ALA A 5 -3.81 5.44 -9.50
CA ALA A 5 -2.38 5.60 -9.19
C ALA A 5 -1.95 7.07 -9.11
N THR A 6 -2.64 7.99 -9.78
CA THR A 6 -2.33 9.43 -9.74
C THR A 6 -2.76 9.99 -8.40
N ALA A 7 -3.99 9.72 -7.99
CA ALA A 7 -4.48 10.13 -6.67
C ALA A 7 -3.63 9.54 -5.53
N LEU A 8 -3.16 8.30 -5.67
CA LEU A 8 -2.24 7.69 -4.71
C LEU A 8 -0.91 8.46 -4.63
N ALA A 9 -0.27 8.73 -5.77
CA ALA A 9 1.00 9.46 -5.81
C ALA A 9 0.86 10.87 -5.21
N GLU A 10 -0.24 11.56 -5.47
CA GLU A 10 -0.51 12.90 -4.93
C GLU A 10 -0.68 12.95 -3.40
N MET A 11 -0.85 11.81 -2.71
CA MET A 11 -0.81 11.76 -1.24
C MET A 11 0.60 11.94 -0.68
N PHE A 12 1.63 11.69 -1.49
CA PHE A 12 3.03 11.82 -1.10
C PHE A 12 3.55 13.25 -1.29
N THR A 13 4.65 13.59 -0.62
CA THR A 13 5.48 14.74 -1.01
C THR A 13 6.08 14.49 -2.40
N ALA A 14 6.52 15.53 -3.11
CA ALA A 14 7.07 15.38 -4.46
C ALA A 14 8.28 14.42 -4.55
N ASP A 15 9.06 14.34 -3.46
CA ASP A 15 10.20 13.45 -3.21
C ASP A 15 9.83 12.25 -2.31
N GLY A 16 8.54 12.00 -2.09
CA GLY A 16 8.08 10.98 -1.15
C GLY A 16 8.42 9.57 -1.61
N VAL A 17 8.56 8.66 -0.65
CA VAL A 17 9.05 7.31 -0.92
C VAL A 17 8.03 6.27 -0.47
N LEU A 18 7.79 5.25 -1.30
CA LEU A 18 7.09 4.03 -0.93
C LEU A 18 8.10 2.88 -0.90
N GLU A 19 8.24 2.21 0.24
CA GLU A 19 9.05 1.00 0.40
C GLU A 19 8.16 -0.20 0.73
N THR A 20 8.48 -1.37 0.16
CA THR A 20 7.87 -2.66 0.50
C THR A 20 8.94 -3.63 1.00
N PRO A 21 9.37 -3.52 2.28
CA PRO A 21 10.63 -4.10 2.74
C PRO A 21 10.70 -5.63 2.68
N LEU A 22 9.55 -6.30 2.70
CA LEU A 22 9.46 -7.77 2.68
C LEU A 22 9.36 -8.36 1.28
N VAL A 23 9.06 -7.54 0.26
CA VAL A 23 9.00 -8.01 -1.13
C VAL A 23 10.39 -8.43 -1.58
N SER A 24 10.52 -9.59 -2.22
CA SER A 24 11.82 -10.10 -2.64
C SER A 24 12.42 -9.27 -3.79
N ALA A 25 13.76 -9.20 -3.83
CA ALA A 25 14.49 -8.58 -4.94
C ALA A 25 14.09 -9.18 -6.30
N GLY A 26 13.96 -8.34 -7.34
CA GLY A 26 13.71 -8.82 -8.71
C GLY A 26 12.27 -9.27 -8.99
N ARG A 27 11.33 -9.10 -8.05
CA ARG A 27 9.90 -9.24 -8.32
C ARG A 27 9.37 -8.09 -9.18
N SER A 28 8.21 -8.31 -9.81
CA SER A 28 7.54 -7.33 -10.66
C SER A 28 7.03 -6.11 -9.88
N PHE A 29 6.75 -6.28 -8.58
CA PHE A 29 6.44 -5.18 -7.68
C PHE A 29 7.73 -4.59 -7.09
N PRO A 30 8.01 -3.28 -7.27
CA PRO A 30 9.24 -2.67 -6.77
C PRO A 30 9.32 -2.65 -5.25
N ARG A 31 10.52 -2.90 -4.71
CA ARG A 31 10.81 -2.74 -3.28
C ARG A 31 10.85 -1.28 -2.81
N ARG A 32 11.09 -0.35 -3.74
CA ARG A 32 11.22 1.08 -3.48
C ARG A 32 10.77 1.85 -4.72
N MET A 33 9.99 2.89 -4.51
CA MET A 33 9.58 3.88 -5.50
C MET A 33 9.79 5.27 -4.91
N GLU A 34 10.44 6.16 -5.66
CA GLU A 34 10.79 7.50 -5.21
C GLU A 34 10.18 8.58 -6.11
N GLY A 35 9.47 9.51 -5.46
CA GLY A 35 8.76 10.59 -6.12
C GLY A 35 7.47 10.16 -6.80
N HIS A 36 6.67 11.17 -7.17
CA HIS A 36 5.34 10.94 -7.73
C HIS A 36 5.33 10.08 -8.98
N GLU A 37 6.31 10.27 -9.87
CA GLU A 37 6.31 9.59 -11.16
C GLU A 37 6.58 8.09 -11.04
N GLU A 38 7.57 7.69 -10.24
CA GLU A 38 7.85 6.26 -10.02
C GLU A 38 6.69 5.56 -9.30
N ILE A 39 6.11 6.22 -8.28
CA ILE A 39 4.95 5.69 -7.54
C ILE A 39 3.77 5.50 -8.50
N ARG A 40 3.45 6.52 -9.29
CA ARG A 40 2.33 6.48 -10.24
C ARG A 40 2.51 5.38 -11.28
N GLN A 41 3.68 5.29 -11.91
CA GLN A 41 3.96 4.28 -12.93
C GLN A 41 3.90 2.85 -12.38
N ALA A 42 4.57 2.61 -11.24
CA ALA A 42 4.62 1.28 -10.64
C ALA A 42 3.24 0.81 -10.18
N MET A 43 2.46 1.70 -9.54
CA MET A 43 1.13 1.37 -9.03
C MET A 43 0.11 1.20 -10.16
N ALA A 44 0.18 2.01 -11.22
CA ALA A 44 -0.64 1.81 -12.42
C ALA A 44 -0.38 0.42 -13.04
N ALA A 45 0.90 0.06 -13.22
CA ALA A 45 1.27 -1.25 -13.75
C ALA A 45 0.82 -2.41 -12.83
N TYR A 46 0.85 -2.23 -11.51
CA TYR A 46 0.33 -3.21 -10.56
C TYR A 46 -1.19 -3.36 -10.69
N TYR A 47 -1.93 -2.25 -10.73
CA TYR A 47 -3.39 -2.26 -10.85
C TYR A 47 -3.88 -2.88 -12.16
N GLU A 48 -3.16 -2.66 -13.27
CA GLU A 48 -3.42 -3.31 -14.55
C GLU A 48 -3.23 -4.83 -14.47
N ARG A 49 -2.16 -5.32 -13.83
CA ARG A 49 -1.94 -6.77 -13.63
C ARG A 49 -3.03 -7.39 -12.76
N SER A 50 -3.40 -6.71 -11.67
CA SER A 50 -4.45 -7.15 -10.74
C SER A 50 -5.87 -6.92 -11.28
N ALA A 51 -6.04 -6.33 -12.46
CA ALA A 51 -7.36 -6.17 -13.09
C ALA A 51 -8.03 -7.52 -13.41
N ASN A 52 -7.23 -8.58 -13.54
CA ASN A 52 -7.68 -9.94 -13.79
C ASN A 52 -7.75 -10.80 -12.51
N ASP A 53 -7.51 -10.23 -11.31
CA ASP A 53 -7.73 -10.93 -10.04
C ASP A 53 -9.22 -10.80 -9.65
N ASP A 54 -9.88 -11.95 -9.45
CA ASP A 54 -11.29 -12.01 -9.01
C ASP A 54 -11.47 -11.62 -7.53
N ARG A 55 -10.38 -11.39 -6.78
CA ARG A 55 -10.45 -10.84 -5.42
C ARG A 55 -10.82 -9.36 -5.43
N THR A 56 -11.87 -9.04 -4.69
CA THR A 56 -12.35 -7.67 -4.46
C THR A 56 -12.23 -7.31 -2.99
N VAL A 57 -11.84 -6.08 -2.67
CA VAL A 57 -11.74 -5.61 -1.28
C VAL A 57 -13.14 -5.43 -0.70
N ASN A 58 -13.43 -6.10 0.41
CA ASN A 58 -14.62 -5.88 1.22
C ASN A 58 -14.32 -4.84 2.31
N VAL A 59 -14.70 -3.59 2.06
CA VAL A 59 -14.46 -2.46 2.97
C VAL A 59 -15.18 -2.64 4.32
N ASP A 60 -16.39 -3.20 4.32
CA ASP A 60 -17.19 -3.36 5.54
C ASP A 60 -16.59 -4.38 6.52
N LYS A 61 -15.80 -5.33 6.01
CA LYS A 61 -15.11 -6.36 6.79
C LYS A 61 -13.63 -6.04 7.05
N THR A 62 -13.04 -5.11 6.30
CA THR A 62 -11.68 -4.61 6.56
C THR A 62 -11.62 -3.90 7.91
N ARG A 63 -10.53 -4.13 8.65
CA ARG A 63 -10.31 -3.53 9.97
C ARG A 63 -8.94 -2.88 10.01
N TYR A 64 -8.78 -1.87 10.86
CA TYR A 64 -7.48 -1.28 11.13
C TYR A 64 -7.35 -0.81 12.57
N VAL A 65 -6.12 -0.79 13.07
CA VAL A 65 -5.74 -0.19 14.34
C VAL A 65 -4.71 0.91 14.07
N LEU A 66 -5.00 2.12 14.52
CA LEU A 66 -4.10 3.27 14.40
C LEU A 66 -3.28 3.42 15.68
N HIS A 67 -1.96 3.42 15.54
CA HIS A 67 -1.02 3.71 16.61
C HIS A 67 -0.38 5.07 16.37
N THR A 68 -0.71 6.04 17.22
CA THR A 68 -0.02 7.34 17.26
C THR A 68 1.31 7.20 18.00
N THR A 69 2.34 7.90 17.54
CA THR A 69 3.63 7.95 18.25
C THR A 69 3.82 9.27 18.99
N THR A 70 4.91 9.41 19.74
CA THR A 70 5.28 10.70 20.37
C THR A 70 5.72 11.75 19.35
N ASP A 71 6.10 11.34 18.13
CA ASP A 71 6.31 12.23 17.00
C ASP A 71 5.00 12.35 16.22
N SER A 72 4.40 13.54 16.20
CA SER A 72 3.13 13.78 15.50
C SER A 72 3.21 13.56 13.99
N ASN A 73 4.42 13.53 13.42
CA ASN A 73 4.63 13.24 12.00
C ASN A 73 4.83 11.75 11.73
N VAL A 74 4.72 10.87 12.73
CA VAL A 74 4.86 9.43 12.56
C VAL A 74 3.67 8.70 13.17
N PHE A 75 3.02 7.86 12.36
CA PHE A 75 1.99 6.95 12.82
C PHE A 75 2.13 5.58 12.15
N ILE A 76 1.58 4.56 12.81
CA ILE A 76 1.60 3.18 12.35
C ILE A 76 0.16 2.70 12.24
N VAL A 77 -0.16 1.96 11.18
CA VAL A 77 -1.47 1.35 11.00
C VAL A 77 -1.28 -0.15 10.84
N GLU A 78 -1.95 -0.93 11.68
CA GLU A 78 -2.19 -2.35 11.43
C GLU A 78 -3.49 -2.45 10.64
N ILE A 79 -3.50 -3.20 9.55
CA ILE A 79 -4.67 -3.35 8.67
C ILE A 79 -4.89 -4.84 8.42
N ASP A 80 -6.13 -5.29 8.57
CA ASP A 80 -6.59 -6.58 8.06
C ASP A 80 -7.55 -6.31 6.89
N THR A 81 -7.02 -6.42 5.67
CA THR A 81 -7.81 -6.21 4.45
C THR A 81 -8.60 -7.46 4.14
N ALA A 82 -9.92 -7.36 4.17
CA ALA A 82 -10.80 -8.46 3.81
C ALA A 82 -11.04 -8.48 2.30
N PHE A 83 -10.99 -9.67 1.71
CA PHE A 83 -11.29 -9.91 0.30
C PHE A 83 -12.47 -10.85 0.13
N GLU A 84 -13.22 -10.65 -0.95
CA GLU A 84 -14.23 -11.58 -1.45
C GLU A 84 -13.85 -12.02 -2.87
N SER A 85 -13.99 -13.32 -3.12
CA SER A 85 -13.76 -13.95 -4.42
C SER A 85 -14.73 -15.12 -4.63
N PRO A 86 -14.86 -15.66 -5.86
CA PRO A 86 -15.63 -16.88 -6.11
C PRO A 86 -15.16 -18.09 -5.28
N ALA A 87 -13.88 -18.14 -4.89
CA ALA A 87 -13.31 -19.20 -4.06
C ALA A 87 -13.62 -19.06 -2.56
N GLY A 88 -14.22 -17.95 -2.15
CA GLY A 88 -14.55 -17.64 -0.77
C GLY A 88 -13.91 -16.35 -0.26
N ALA A 89 -14.12 -16.08 1.03
CA ALA A 89 -13.55 -14.93 1.72
C ALA A 89 -12.12 -15.23 2.18
N SER A 90 -11.24 -14.23 2.09
CA SER A 90 -9.88 -14.30 2.61
C SER A 90 -9.48 -12.94 3.22
N SER A 91 -8.32 -12.90 3.86
CA SER A 91 -7.78 -11.67 4.46
C SER A 91 -6.27 -11.58 4.28
N MET A 92 -5.77 -10.36 4.16
CA MET A 92 -4.35 -10.02 4.15
C MET A 92 -4.06 -9.05 5.28
N SER A 93 -3.08 -9.38 6.11
CA SER A 93 -2.62 -8.50 7.18
C SER A 93 -1.44 -7.66 6.71
N LEU A 94 -1.47 -6.36 7.03
CA LEU A 94 -0.41 -5.40 6.71
C LEU A 94 -0.07 -4.56 7.94
N VAL A 95 1.18 -4.12 8.01
CA VAL A 95 1.62 -3.03 8.88
C VAL A 95 2.19 -1.91 8.02
N GLN A 96 1.63 -0.72 8.14
CA GLN A 96 2.09 0.46 7.43
C GLN A 96 2.67 1.47 8.40
N ILE A 97 3.88 1.95 8.11
CA ILE A 97 4.53 3.02 8.87
C ILE A 97 4.57 4.27 7.98
N PHE A 98 3.89 5.32 8.43
CA PHE A 98 3.84 6.59 7.72
C PHE A 98 4.71 7.62 8.42
N ARG A 99 5.51 8.33 7.62
CA ARG A 99 6.18 9.57 8.03
C ARG A 99 5.63 10.70 7.18
N LEU A 100 5.16 11.74 7.84
CA LEU A 100 4.57 12.89 7.21
C LEU A 100 5.54 14.07 7.16
N ARG A 101 5.35 14.92 6.17
CA ARG A 101 5.92 16.26 6.10
C ARG A 101 4.87 17.16 5.45
N ASP A 102 4.51 18.25 6.14
CA ASP A 102 3.49 19.20 5.69
C ASP A 102 2.14 18.54 5.33
N GLY A 103 1.72 17.54 6.12
CA GLY A 103 0.46 16.81 5.91
C GLY A 103 0.46 15.83 4.73
N LYS A 104 1.60 15.64 4.05
CA LYS A 104 1.80 14.68 2.96
C LYS A 104 2.73 13.55 3.39
N VAL A 105 2.64 12.40 2.74
CA VAL A 105 3.51 11.25 3.05
C VAL A 105 4.90 11.48 2.48
N ALA A 106 5.90 11.63 3.36
CA ALA A 106 7.31 11.66 2.98
C ALA A 106 7.91 10.26 2.86
N LEU A 107 7.46 9.32 3.70
CA LEU A 107 7.84 7.91 3.62
C LEU A 107 6.67 7.02 4.04
N LEU A 108 6.35 6.04 3.21
CA LEU A 108 5.54 4.88 3.56
C LEU A 108 6.42 3.64 3.54
N ARG A 109 6.47 2.89 4.64
CA ARG A 109 6.93 1.50 4.64
C ARG A 109 5.74 0.58 4.80
N ASP A 110 5.48 -0.21 3.77
CA ASP A 110 4.35 -1.13 3.70
C ASP A 110 4.85 -2.58 3.87
N TYR A 111 4.53 -3.16 5.03
CA TYR A 111 4.93 -4.50 5.40
C TYR A 111 3.76 -5.45 5.23
N PHE A 112 3.93 -6.41 4.33
CA PHE A 112 2.97 -7.48 4.10
C PHE A 112 3.71 -8.75 3.65
N ALA A 113 3.01 -9.88 3.70
CA ALA A 113 3.58 -11.17 3.32
C ALA A 113 3.97 -11.16 1.82
N PRO A 114 5.21 -11.52 1.44
CA PRO A 114 5.71 -11.35 0.06
C PRO A 114 4.92 -12.10 -1.01
N GLU A 115 4.20 -13.16 -0.63
CA GLU A 115 3.29 -13.92 -1.48
C GLU A 115 2.08 -13.12 -1.99
N GLU A 116 1.72 -12.01 -1.35
CA GLU A 116 0.55 -11.20 -1.72
C GLU A 116 0.72 -10.37 -2.99
N VAL A 117 1.97 -10.22 -3.46
CA VAL A 117 2.32 -9.51 -4.70
C VAL A 117 3.09 -10.39 -5.69
N ALA A 118 3.04 -11.72 -5.50
CA ALA A 118 3.79 -12.70 -6.28
C ALA A 118 3.36 -12.79 -7.76
#